data_AF-A0A5B7BWH6-F1
#
_entry.id   AF-A0A5B7BWH6-F1
#
_cell.length_a   1.000
_cell.length_b   1.000
_cell.length_c   1.000
_cell.angle_alpha   90.00
_cell.angle_beta   90.00
_cell.angle_gamma   90.00
#
_symmetry.space_group_name_H-M   'P 1'
#
loop_
_entity.id
_entity.type
_entity.pdbx_description
1 polymer ?
#
loop_
_entity_poly.entity_id
_entity_poly.type
_entity_poly.pdbx_seq_one_letter_code
_entity_poly.pdbx_strand_id
1 'polypeptide(L)'
;KDLVKEGERWMKETANSCMIVATLIATVMFAAAFTVPGGNEEGTGIPIFLQKDYFMIFIVSDAFSLFSSITSVLMFLSILTSRYAEEDFLKSLPKRLIIGLASLFFSIATMMVAFSAAIFLVLGHRYRWAAIPISLLASGPVTLFALLEFPLFVDMVLSTYGPGIFHKQTKPWFRSMPERPKAGQQLGP
;
A
#
# COMPACT_ATOMS: atom_id res chain seq x y z
N LYS A 1 -8.35 -25.62 -10.00
CA LYS A 1 -8.90 -25.26 -8.68
C LYS A 1 -7.78 -25.05 -7.66
N ASP A 2 -6.63 -25.71 -7.82
CA ASP A 2 -5.50 -25.61 -6.89
C ASP A 2 -4.80 -24.25 -6.91
N LEU A 3 -4.64 -23.62 -8.07
CA LEU A 3 -3.99 -22.28 -8.17
C LEU A 3 -4.71 -21.18 -7.39
N VAL A 4 -6.05 -21.24 -7.29
CA VAL A 4 -6.84 -20.25 -6.55
C VAL A 4 -6.66 -20.44 -5.04
N LYS A 5 -6.63 -21.69 -4.58
CA LYS A 5 -6.37 -22.01 -3.16
C LYS A 5 -4.95 -21.65 -2.74
N GLU A 6 -3.97 -21.88 -3.62
CA GLU A 6 -2.57 -21.50 -3.37
C GLU A 6 -2.42 -19.97 -3.29
N GLY A 7 -3.04 -19.24 -4.22
CA GLY A 7 -3.07 -17.78 -4.20
C GLY A 7 -3.73 -17.22 -2.94
N GLU A 8 -4.86 -17.78 -2.51
CA GLU A 8 -5.55 -17.38 -1.27
C GLU A 8 -4.66 -17.59 -0.03
N ARG A 9 -3.98 -18.73 0.05
CA ARG A 9 -3.05 -19.02 1.14
C ARG A 9 -1.88 -18.03 1.16
N TRP A 10 -1.25 -17.80 0.02
CA TRP A 10 -0.16 -16.85 -0.11
C TRP A 10 -0.57 -15.42 0.31
N MET A 11 -1.77 -14.99 -0.07
CA MET A 11 -2.30 -13.69 0.33
C MET A 11 -2.55 -13.58 1.83
N LYS A 12 -3.03 -14.64 2.49
CA LYS A 12 -3.23 -14.66 3.95
C LYS A 12 -1.91 -14.65 4.71
N GLU A 13 -0.92 -15.43 4.25
CA GLU A 13 0.43 -15.42 4.84
C GLU A 13 1.09 -14.04 4.70
N THR A 14 0.93 -13.41 3.53
CA THR A 14 1.40 -12.04 3.27
C THR A 14 0.67 -11.02 4.16
N ALA A 15 -0.68 -11.08 4.22
CA ALA A 15 -1.47 -10.17 5.05
C ALA A 15 -1.11 -10.27 6.54
N ASN A 16 -0.86 -11.47 7.05
CA ASN A 16 -0.42 -11.66 8.44
C ASN A 16 0.95 -11.00 8.70
N SER A 17 1.91 -11.23 7.82
CA SER A 17 3.25 -10.64 7.93
C SER A 17 3.20 -9.10 7.86
N CYS A 18 2.44 -8.56 6.90
CA CYS A 18 2.27 -7.11 6.75
C CYS A 18 1.49 -6.48 7.91
N MET A 19 0.52 -7.19 8.49
CA MET A 19 -0.20 -6.74 9.68
C MET A 19 0.71 -6.59 10.89
N ILE A 20 1.64 -7.52 11.09
CA ILE A 20 2.64 -7.43 12.17
C ILE A 20 3.50 -6.18 11.97
N VAL A 21 4.00 -5.95 10.76
CA VAL A 21 4.80 -4.75 10.42
C VAL A 21 3.99 -3.47 10.63
N ALA A 22 2.74 -3.42 10.16
CA ALA A 22 1.84 -2.28 10.37
C ALA A 22 1.64 -2.00 11.86
N THR A 23 1.25 -3.02 12.62
CA THR A 23 1.04 -2.91 14.08
C THR A 23 2.29 -2.41 14.80
N LEU A 24 3.48 -2.86 14.37
CA LEU A 24 4.75 -2.37 14.90
C LEU A 24 4.95 -0.87 14.60
N ILE A 25 4.72 -0.44 13.36
CA ILE A 25 4.80 0.99 13.00
C ILE A 25 3.83 1.80 13.84
N ALA A 26 2.57 1.35 13.98
CA ALA A 26 1.58 2.05 14.78
C ALA A 26 2.03 2.21 16.24
N THR A 27 2.63 1.16 16.81
CA THR A 27 3.13 1.19 18.18
C THR A 27 4.31 2.17 18.34
N VAL A 28 5.26 2.14 17.39
CA VAL A 28 6.44 3.03 17.41
C VAL A 28 6.02 4.49 17.27
N MET A 29 5.14 4.82 16.34
CA MET A 29 4.67 6.18 16.12
C MET A 29 3.82 6.68 17.30
N PHE A 30 2.96 5.83 17.86
CA PHE A 30 2.19 6.18 19.06
C PHE A 30 3.12 6.53 20.22
N ALA A 31 4.17 5.72 20.45
CA ALA A 31 5.17 6.04 21.46
C ALA A 31 5.95 7.33 21.12
N ALA A 32 6.28 7.55 19.85
CA ALA A 32 6.97 8.75 19.38
C ALA A 32 6.14 10.01 19.69
N ALA A 33 4.84 10.02 19.41
CA ALA A 33 3.94 11.14 19.70
C ALA A 33 3.97 11.62 21.16
N PHE A 34 4.13 10.69 22.12
CA PHE A 34 4.15 11.02 23.56
C PHE A 34 5.55 11.21 24.15
N THR A 35 6.60 10.77 23.44
CA THR A 35 7.99 10.84 23.94
C THR A 35 8.76 12.06 23.42
N VAL A 36 8.21 12.83 22.47
CA VAL A 36 8.87 14.06 21.98
C VAL A 36 8.87 15.13 23.08
N PRO A 37 10.04 15.71 23.41
CA PRO A 37 10.14 16.74 24.45
C PRO A 37 9.37 17.99 24.04
N GLY A 38 8.30 18.31 24.76
CA GLY A 38 7.58 19.58 24.68
C GLY A 38 7.96 20.47 25.86
N GLY A 39 8.99 21.30 25.70
CA GLY A 39 9.34 22.33 26.69
C GLY A 39 8.38 23.52 26.63
N ASN A 40 8.03 24.12 27.79
CA ASN A 40 7.24 25.35 27.87
C ASN A 40 8.17 26.57 27.99
N GLU A 41 7.83 27.69 27.36
CA GLU A 41 8.53 28.95 27.66
C GLU A 41 8.15 29.41 29.07
N GLU A 42 9.16 29.66 29.89
CA GLU A 42 9.01 30.30 31.20
C GLU A 42 8.55 31.76 31.00
N GLY A 43 7.24 31.97 30.91
CA GLY A 43 6.64 33.30 30.94
C GLY A 43 5.40 33.49 30.07
N THR A 44 5.26 32.72 28.98
CA THR A 44 4.16 32.89 28.01
C THR A 44 3.13 31.74 28.05
N GLY A 45 3.47 30.62 28.70
CA GLY A 45 2.60 29.45 28.76
C GLY A 45 2.48 28.69 27.44
N ILE A 46 3.29 29.04 26.44
CA ILE A 46 3.30 28.44 25.10
C ILE A 46 4.50 27.48 25.00
N PRO A 47 4.30 26.24 24.50
CA PRO A 47 5.42 25.32 24.35
C PRO A 47 6.45 25.84 23.35
N ILE A 48 7.73 25.94 23.75
CA ILE A 48 8.90 26.31 22.92
C ILE A 48 8.94 25.47 21.63
N PHE A 49 8.48 24.22 21.73
CA PHE A 49 8.42 23.29 20.60
C PHE A 49 7.22 23.52 19.68
N LEU A 50 6.10 24.09 20.16
CA LEU A 50 4.93 24.40 19.34
C LEU A 50 5.21 25.47 18.27
N GLN A 51 6.21 26.33 18.51
CA GLN A 51 6.52 27.46 17.62
C GLN A 51 7.47 27.08 16.46
N LYS A 52 7.97 25.83 16.40
CA LYS A 52 8.84 25.37 15.31
C LYS A 52 8.07 24.58 14.26
N ASP A 53 8.16 25.04 13.01
CA ASP A 53 7.55 24.39 11.84
C ASP A 53 7.82 22.87 11.78
N TYR A 54 9.02 22.44 12.19
CA TYR A 54 9.42 21.02 12.23
C TYR A 54 8.62 20.16 13.21
N PHE A 55 8.12 20.73 14.32
CA PHE A 55 7.30 20.01 15.31
C PHE A 55 5.89 19.77 14.79
N MET A 56 5.33 20.76 14.10
CA MET A 56 4.05 20.61 13.42
C MET A 56 4.16 19.53 12.32
N ILE A 57 5.24 19.57 11.52
CA ILE A 57 5.51 18.53 10.51
C ILE A 57 5.66 17.15 11.15
N PHE A 58 6.35 17.05 12.30
CA PHE A 58 6.49 15.80 13.04
C PHE A 58 5.13 15.25 13.48
N ILE A 59 4.32 16.03 14.23
CA ILE A 59 3.02 15.57 14.74
C ILE A 59 2.07 15.19 13.60
N VAL A 60 2.01 16.01 12.56
CA VAL A 60 1.12 15.74 11.41
C VAL A 60 1.55 14.47 10.69
N SER A 61 2.85 14.29 10.44
CA SER A 61 3.38 13.08 9.78
C SER A 61 3.18 11.83 10.64
N ASP A 62 3.37 11.95 11.95
CA ASP A 62 3.15 10.88 12.93
C ASP A 62 1.69 10.42 12.93
N ALA A 63 0.75 11.37 12.99
CA ALA A 63 -0.68 11.09 12.89
C ALA A 63 -1.05 10.39 11.58
N PHE A 64 -0.55 10.88 10.43
CA PHE A 64 -0.79 10.22 9.14
C PHE A 64 -0.23 8.80 9.11
N SER A 65 0.97 8.58 9.65
CA SER A 65 1.58 7.25 9.74
C SER A 65 0.73 6.30 10.62
N LEU A 66 0.23 6.79 11.74
CA LEU A 66 -0.66 6.06 12.66
C LEU A 66 -1.98 5.66 11.99
N PHE A 67 -2.72 6.65 11.45
CA PHE A 67 -4.00 6.40 10.80
C PHE A 67 -3.85 5.45 9.62
N SER A 68 -2.83 5.64 8.79
CA SER A 68 -2.56 4.78 7.64
C SER A 68 -2.15 3.37 8.05
N SER A 69 -1.37 3.23 9.13
CA SER A 69 -1.01 1.92 9.67
C SER A 69 -2.23 1.16 10.23
N ILE A 70 -3.06 1.83 11.05
CA ILE A 70 -4.28 1.22 11.59
C ILE A 70 -5.23 0.82 10.46
N THR A 71 -5.38 1.66 9.44
CA THR A 71 -6.18 1.34 8.25
C THR A 71 -5.63 0.09 7.54
N SER A 72 -4.30 -0.01 7.40
CA SER A 72 -3.66 -1.20 6.83
C SER A 72 -3.92 -2.45 7.67
N VAL A 73 -3.78 -2.37 9.00
CA VAL A 73 -4.11 -3.45 9.94
C VAL A 73 -5.55 -3.91 9.76
N LEU A 74 -6.52 -2.98 9.71
CA LEU A 74 -7.93 -3.30 9.51
C LEU A 74 -8.18 -3.98 8.16
N MET A 75 -7.50 -3.54 7.10
CA MET A 75 -7.61 -4.15 5.78
C MET A 75 -7.02 -5.56 5.75
N PHE A 76 -5.85 -5.78 6.34
CA PHE A 76 -5.27 -7.13 6.48
C PHE A 76 -6.08 -8.02 7.42
N LEU A 77 -6.67 -7.46 8.47
CA LEU A 77 -7.53 -8.19 9.40
C LEU A 77 -8.80 -8.63 8.70
N SER A 78 -9.40 -7.75 7.89
CA SER A 78 -10.52 -8.09 7.02
C SER A 78 -10.20 -9.26 6.08
N ILE A 79 -8.95 -9.42 5.64
CA ILE A 79 -8.48 -10.53 4.79
C ILE A 79 -8.36 -11.83 5.58
N LEU A 80 -7.78 -11.78 6.78
CA LEU A 80 -7.64 -12.95 7.66
C LEU A 80 -9.00 -13.43 8.20
N THR A 81 -9.91 -12.50 8.51
CA THR A 81 -11.27 -12.78 9.01
C THR A 81 -12.23 -13.25 7.90
N SER A 82 -11.91 -13.04 6.61
CA SER A 82 -12.75 -13.39 5.45
C SER A 82 -13.05 -14.88 5.27
N ARG A 83 -12.54 -15.77 6.13
CA ARG A 83 -12.79 -17.23 6.06
C ARG A 83 -14.27 -17.61 6.32
N TYR A 84 -15.15 -16.66 6.65
CA TYR A 84 -16.54 -16.93 7.06
C TYR A 84 -17.64 -16.56 6.02
N ALA A 85 -17.30 -16.07 4.83
CA ALA A 85 -18.27 -15.84 3.75
C ALA A 85 -17.65 -16.18 2.38
N GLU A 86 -18.01 -17.37 1.90
CA GLU A 86 -17.42 -18.14 0.80
C GLU A 86 -17.68 -17.53 -0.60
N GLU A 87 -16.74 -17.76 -1.52
CA GLU A 87 -16.84 -17.56 -2.98
C GLU A 87 -16.74 -16.11 -3.54
N ASP A 88 -17.62 -15.17 -3.19
CA ASP A 88 -17.65 -13.84 -3.84
C ASP A 88 -16.60 -12.86 -3.27
N PHE A 89 -16.20 -13.06 -2.01
CA PHE A 89 -15.16 -12.26 -1.37
C PHE A 89 -13.77 -12.53 -1.95
N LEU A 90 -13.53 -13.71 -2.54
CA LEU A 90 -12.24 -14.08 -3.15
C LEU A 90 -11.82 -13.15 -4.30
N LYS A 91 -12.78 -12.57 -5.05
CA LYS A 91 -12.49 -11.56 -6.07
C LYS A 91 -12.18 -10.18 -5.49
N SER A 92 -12.74 -9.85 -4.32
CA SER A 92 -12.54 -8.56 -3.65
C SER A 92 -11.31 -8.55 -2.73
N LEU A 93 -10.85 -9.73 -2.33
CA LEU A 93 -9.68 -9.98 -1.49
C LEU A 93 -8.40 -9.36 -2.06
N PRO A 94 -8.06 -9.54 -3.36
CA PRO A 94 -6.90 -8.91 -3.97
C PRO A 94 -6.96 -7.39 -3.85
N LYS A 95 -8.13 -6.79 -4.10
CA LYS A 95 -8.33 -5.34 -4.01
C LYS A 95 -8.12 -4.83 -2.58
N ARG A 96 -8.60 -5.55 -1.56
CA ARG A 96 -8.38 -5.18 -0.15
C ARG A 96 -6.90 -5.31 0.25
N LEU A 97 -6.21 -6.35 -0.22
CA LEU A 97 -4.77 -6.56 0.01
C LEU A 97 -3.96 -5.41 -0.57
N ILE A 98 -4.28 -5.05 -1.80
CA ILE A 98 -3.71 -3.92 -2.55
C ILE A 98 -3.85 -2.62 -1.77
N ILE A 99 -5.06 -2.28 -1.33
CA ILE A 99 -5.32 -1.03 -0.60
C ILE A 99 -4.60 -1.06 0.76
N GLY A 100 -4.61 -2.22 1.44
CA GLY A 100 -3.88 -2.41 2.70
C GLY A 100 -2.37 -2.23 2.55
N LEU A 101 -1.78 -2.80 1.50
CA LEU A 101 -0.36 -2.61 1.14
C LEU A 101 -0.06 -1.16 0.81
N ALA A 102 -0.86 -0.50 -0.04
CA ALA A 102 -0.68 0.92 -0.36
C ALA A 102 -0.72 1.81 0.90
N SER A 103 -1.63 1.51 1.82
CA SER A 103 -1.73 2.20 3.12
C SER A 103 -0.52 1.91 4.02
N LEU A 104 0.02 0.68 4.01
CA LEU A 104 1.23 0.33 4.76
C LEU A 104 2.44 1.08 4.24
N PHE A 105 2.58 1.11 2.93
CA PHE A 105 3.60 1.84 2.21
C PHE A 105 3.55 3.34 2.54
N PHE A 106 2.38 3.97 2.42
CA PHE A 106 2.19 5.36 2.82
C PHE A 106 2.56 5.61 4.30
N SER A 107 2.25 4.66 5.19
CA SER A 107 2.64 4.71 6.60
C SER A 107 4.17 4.69 6.80
N ILE A 108 4.89 3.86 6.05
CA ILE A 108 6.36 3.80 6.07
C ILE A 108 6.97 5.11 5.55
N ALA A 109 6.45 5.64 4.44
CA ALA A 109 6.92 6.90 3.87
C ALA A 109 6.75 8.07 4.85
N THR A 110 5.57 8.20 5.44
CA THR A 110 5.27 9.23 6.46
C THR A 110 6.08 9.04 7.74
N MET A 111 6.34 7.80 8.17
CA MET A 111 7.24 7.49 9.29
C MET A 111 8.67 7.99 9.02
N MET A 112 9.20 7.83 7.81
CA MET A 112 10.53 8.33 7.47
C MET A 112 10.61 9.87 7.50
N VAL A 113 9.54 10.55 7.06
CA VAL A 113 9.42 12.01 7.18
C VAL A 113 9.34 12.44 8.64
N ALA A 114 8.55 11.76 9.47
CA ALA A 114 8.45 12.02 10.90
C ALA A 114 9.81 11.84 11.59
N PHE A 115 10.53 10.76 11.30
CA PHE A 115 11.87 10.53 11.84
C PHE A 115 12.86 11.62 11.42
N SER A 116 12.81 12.05 10.17
CA SER A 116 13.63 13.16 9.67
C SER A 116 13.32 14.47 10.41
N ALA A 117 12.03 14.79 10.59
CA ALA A 117 11.57 15.95 11.35
C ALA A 117 12.01 15.87 12.82
N ALA A 118 11.94 14.70 13.45
CA ALA A 118 12.43 14.47 14.81
C ALA A 118 13.93 14.73 14.94
N ILE A 119 14.74 14.24 13.99
CA ILE A 119 16.18 14.53 13.93
C ILE A 119 16.43 16.03 13.78
N PHE A 120 15.69 16.72 12.90
CA PHE A 120 15.80 18.17 12.76
C PHE A 120 15.40 18.92 14.04
N LEU A 121 14.40 18.45 14.78
CA LEU A 121 14.01 19.04 16.07
C LEU A 121 15.12 18.89 17.11
N VAL A 122 15.73 17.71 17.20
CA VAL A 122 16.78 17.41 18.18
C VAL A 122 18.12 18.09 17.82
N LEU A 123 18.52 18.10 16.55
CA LEU A 123 19.83 18.61 16.11
C LEU A 123 19.80 20.04 15.54
N GLY A 124 18.62 20.60 15.25
CA GLY A 124 18.46 21.85 14.50
C GLY A 124 19.06 23.08 15.16
N HIS A 125 19.27 23.07 16.49
CA HIS A 125 19.92 24.19 17.18
C HIS A 125 21.46 24.18 17.05
N ARG A 126 22.07 23.04 16.70
CA ARG A 126 23.53 22.85 16.84
C ARG A 126 24.29 22.58 15.54
N TYR A 127 23.63 22.16 14.45
CA TYR A 127 24.33 21.76 13.21
C TYR A 127 23.64 22.22 11.91
N ARG A 128 23.99 23.42 11.40
CA ARG A 128 23.61 23.90 10.05
C ARG A 128 24.11 23.00 8.90
N TRP A 129 25.17 22.22 9.11
CA TRP A 129 25.74 21.27 8.14
C TRP A 129 25.00 19.92 8.09
N ALA A 130 24.09 19.63 9.03
CA ALA A 130 23.34 18.36 9.06
C ALA A 130 22.23 18.29 7.99
N ALA A 131 21.88 19.42 7.37
CA ALA A 131 20.85 19.46 6.33
C ALA A 131 21.24 18.65 5.07
N ILE A 132 22.52 18.60 4.72
CA ILE A 132 23.03 17.88 3.54
C ILE A 132 22.84 16.37 3.70
N PRO A 133 23.32 15.70 4.77
CA PRO A 133 23.11 14.27 4.94
C PRO A 133 21.64 13.94 5.13
N ILE A 134 20.83 14.77 5.81
CA ILE A 134 19.39 14.49 5.96
C ILE A 134 18.65 14.60 4.62
N SER A 135 19.01 15.57 3.77
CA SER A 135 18.44 15.68 2.43
C SER A 135 18.85 14.52 1.52
N LEU A 136 20.07 13.99 1.68
CA LEU A 136 20.56 12.79 0.98
C LEU A 136 19.92 11.50 1.52
N LEU A 137 19.71 11.42 2.84
CA LEU A 137 19.07 10.29 3.50
C LEU A 137 17.56 10.25 3.21
N ALA A 138 16.92 11.39 3.04
CA ALA A 138 15.51 11.49 2.70
C ALA A 138 15.28 11.22 1.20
N SER A 139 16.21 11.60 0.32
CA SER A 139 16.07 11.37 -1.11
C SER A 139 16.13 9.89 -1.47
N GLY A 140 16.93 9.08 -0.77
CA GLY A 140 17.04 7.64 -1.01
C GLY A 140 15.70 6.90 -0.87
N PRO A 141 15.07 6.88 0.32
CA PRO A 141 13.79 6.25 0.56
C PRO A 141 12.67 6.84 -0.30
N VAL A 142 12.61 8.17 -0.47
CA VAL A 142 11.55 8.82 -1.27
C VAL A 142 11.68 8.48 -2.75
N THR A 143 12.90 8.44 -3.30
CA THR A 143 13.13 8.07 -4.70
C THR A 143 12.93 6.57 -4.90
N LEU A 144 13.36 5.75 -3.94
CA LEU A 144 13.16 4.30 -3.97
C LEU A 144 11.67 3.96 -3.87
N PHE A 145 10.92 4.64 -2.99
CA PHE A 145 9.47 4.56 -2.91
C PHE A 145 8.83 5.03 -4.20
N ALA A 146 9.14 6.22 -4.72
CA ALA A 146 8.58 6.69 -5.98
C ALA A 146 8.90 5.76 -7.17
N LEU A 147 10.08 5.13 -7.21
CA LEU A 147 10.46 4.21 -8.27
C LEU A 147 9.82 2.82 -8.13
N LEU A 148 9.58 2.33 -6.91
CA LEU A 148 9.02 0.99 -6.68
C LEU A 148 7.49 1.02 -6.59
N GLU A 149 6.95 2.05 -5.96
CA GLU A 149 5.55 2.16 -5.58
C GLU A 149 4.70 2.73 -6.70
N PHE A 150 5.24 3.65 -7.49
CA PHE A 150 4.55 4.22 -8.64
C PHE A 150 4.27 3.19 -9.75
N PRO A 151 5.22 2.36 -10.22
CA PRO A 151 4.90 1.32 -11.21
C PRO A 151 3.99 0.25 -10.63
N LEU A 152 4.15 -0.10 -9.35
CA LEU A 152 3.34 -1.13 -8.70
C LEU A 152 1.90 -0.65 -8.50
N PHE A 153 1.68 0.62 -8.12
CA PHE A 153 0.36 1.23 -8.02
C PHE A 153 -0.27 1.45 -9.40
N VAL A 154 0.50 1.91 -10.39
CA VAL A 154 0.04 2.07 -11.77
C VAL A 154 -0.37 0.72 -12.35
N ASP A 155 0.46 -0.32 -12.27
CA ASP A 155 0.14 -1.66 -12.79
C ASP A 155 -1.10 -2.26 -12.11
N MET A 156 -1.31 -1.94 -10.85
CA MET A 156 -2.41 -2.45 -10.03
C MET A 156 -3.73 -1.71 -10.28
N VAL A 157 -3.68 -0.39 -10.46
CA VAL A 157 -4.81 0.42 -10.93
C VAL A 157 -5.13 0.08 -12.37
N LEU A 158 -4.13 -0.08 -13.24
CA LEU A 158 -4.31 -0.53 -14.62
C LEU A 158 -4.96 -1.91 -14.62
N SER A 159 -4.40 -2.92 -13.95
CA SER A 159 -4.99 -4.26 -13.87
C SER A 159 -6.43 -4.29 -13.31
N THR A 160 -6.77 -3.35 -12.41
CA THR A 160 -8.12 -3.23 -11.84
C THR A 160 -9.09 -2.40 -12.70
N TYR A 161 -8.61 -1.42 -13.48
CA TYR A 161 -9.41 -0.44 -14.24
C TYR A 161 -9.19 -0.41 -15.77
N GLY A 162 -8.23 -1.16 -16.34
CA GLY A 162 -7.96 -1.20 -17.79
C GLY A 162 -7.08 -2.38 -18.26
N PRO A 163 -7.43 -3.10 -19.34
CA PRO A 163 -8.39 -2.79 -20.39
C PRO A 163 -9.58 -3.78 -20.40
N GLY A 164 -10.67 -3.39 -19.74
CA GLY A 164 -12.02 -3.97 -19.98
C GLY A 164 -12.81 -3.24 -21.08
N ILE A 165 -12.26 -2.21 -21.74
CA ILE A 165 -13.03 -1.32 -22.62
C ILE A 165 -12.52 -1.28 -24.08
N PHE A 166 -11.36 -1.86 -24.40
CA PHE A 166 -10.86 -1.88 -25.79
C PHE A 166 -10.27 -3.23 -26.24
N HIS A 167 -11.06 -4.31 -26.12
CA HIS A 167 -10.96 -5.42 -27.08
C HIS A 167 -12.25 -6.24 -27.18
N LYS A 168 -13.30 -5.65 -27.73
CA LYS A 168 -14.35 -6.43 -28.39
C LYS A 168 -13.92 -6.61 -29.85
N GLN A 169 -12.92 -7.46 -30.13
CA GLN A 169 -12.80 -8.02 -31.47
C GLN A 169 -13.95 -9.01 -31.63
N THR A 170 -15.00 -8.50 -32.28
CA THR A 170 -16.03 -9.24 -32.98
C THR A 170 -15.46 -10.52 -33.62
N LYS A 171 -16.02 -11.67 -33.25
CA LYS A 171 -15.89 -12.91 -34.03
C LYS A 171 -16.40 -12.65 -35.45
N PRO A 172 -15.64 -12.93 -36.52
CA PRO A 172 -16.23 -13.13 -37.83
C PRO A 172 -16.87 -14.52 -37.84
N TRP A 173 -18.20 -14.53 -37.79
CA TRP A 173 -19.04 -15.71 -37.90
C TRP A 173 -19.12 -16.13 -39.38
N PHE A 174 -18.03 -16.52 -40.06
CA PHE A 174 -18.13 -17.13 -41.41
C PHE A 174 -16.83 -17.84 -41.85
N ARG A 175 -17.01 -19.08 -42.37
CA ARG A 175 -16.04 -20.11 -42.82
C ARG A 175 -15.49 -20.95 -41.66
N SER A 176 -15.73 -22.26 -41.56
CA SER A 176 -15.87 -23.27 -42.63
C SER A 176 -16.74 -24.41 -42.12
N MET A 177 -17.76 -24.80 -42.89
CA MET A 177 -18.54 -26.02 -42.63
C MET A 177 -17.62 -27.25 -42.62
N PRO A 178 -17.95 -28.30 -41.83
CA PRO A 178 -17.27 -29.58 -41.92
C PRO A 178 -17.52 -30.22 -43.29
N GLU A 179 -16.45 -30.66 -43.96
CA GLU A 179 -16.55 -31.58 -45.09
C GLU A 179 -17.36 -32.81 -44.64
N ARG A 180 -18.46 -33.09 -45.34
CA ARG A 180 -19.20 -34.33 -45.16
C ARG A 180 -18.44 -35.49 -45.82
N PRO A 181 -18.32 -36.65 -45.15
CA PRO A 181 -17.74 -37.83 -45.77
C PRO A 181 -18.70 -38.37 -46.84
N LYS A 182 -18.19 -38.59 -48.06
CA LYS A 182 -18.90 -39.38 -49.07
C LYS A 182 -18.74 -40.87 -48.75
N ALA A 183 -19.72 -41.44 -48.07
CA ALA A 183 -19.97 -42.88 -48.08
C ALA A 183 -21.08 -43.15 -49.10
N GLY A 184 -20.82 -44.04 -50.06
CA GLY A 184 -21.74 -44.41 -51.13
C GLY A 184 -22.70 -45.54 -50.75
N GLN A 185 -23.82 -45.59 -51.47
CA GLN A 185 -24.71 -46.71 -51.85
C GLN A 185 -26.00 -46.05 -52.41
N GLN A 186 -26.75 -46.45 -53.45
CA GLN A 186 -26.67 -47.43 -54.54
C GLN A 186 -27.96 -47.23 -55.41
N LEU A 187 -27.94 -47.81 -56.62
CA LEU A 187 -29.06 -48.44 -57.37
C LEU A 187 -30.03 -47.64 -58.26
N GLY A 188 -30.25 -48.22 -59.46
CA GLY A 188 -31.37 -48.04 -60.39
C GLY A 188 -30.88 -47.87 -61.84
N PRO A 189 -31.45 -48.55 -62.85
CA PRO A 189 -32.85 -48.97 -62.93
C PRO A 189 -33.13 -50.44 -62.61
#